data_AF-A0A8H6BTC6-F1
#
_entry.id   AF-A0A8H6BTC6-F1
#
_cell.length_a   1.000
_cell.length_b   1.000
_cell.length_c   1.000
_cell.angle_alpha   90.00
_cell.angle_beta   90.00
_cell.angle_gamma   90.00
#
_symmetry.space_group_name_H-M   'P 1'
#
loop_
_entity.id
_entity.type
_entity.pdbx_description
1 polymer ?
#
loop_
_entity_poly.entity_id
_entity_poly.type
_entity_poly.pdbx_seq_one_letter_code
_entity_poly.pdbx_strand_id
1 'polypeptide(L)'
;MSTQQELKEERKNNTEKSLPLLKELSFALYGFDSKKVKILEIILKEYGASIFELADISHSLDYVIAFSELDHKIPNIEDRPVQVITEYAVERCIYFRNTDPLKEAGYWCRPIFIDSSVTIEKFRENFSLPKGGKVNVAITGFKDIDLSQFQRILRNKLSSFIYFSENFSKQCDLLVIADIHGLNTLKKGRMAQKWEISMMSLSNFWKSLDRCCDQPYINT
;
A
#
# COMPACT_ATOMS: atom_id res chain seq x y z
N MET A 1 -40.15 5.15 -5.36
CA MET A 1 -39.32 6.02 -6.22
C MET A 1 -37.96 5.36 -6.33
N SER A 2 -37.41 5.24 -7.55
CA SER A 2 -36.40 4.22 -7.86
C SER A 2 -35.03 4.58 -7.28
N THR A 3 -34.33 3.57 -6.78
CA THR A 3 -32.93 3.60 -6.29
C THR A 3 -31.95 4.23 -7.30
N GLN A 4 -32.34 4.33 -8.58
CA GLN A 4 -31.56 5.02 -9.61
C GLN A 4 -31.68 6.55 -9.58
N GLN A 5 -32.70 7.12 -8.92
CA GLN A 5 -32.82 8.56 -8.69
C GLN A 5 -31.96 9.00 -7.50
N GLU A 6 -31.89 8.21 -6.41
CA GLU A 6 -30.99 8.45 -5.27
C GLU A 6 -29.51 8.39 -5.71
N LEU A 7 -29.12 7.38 -6.50
CA LEU A 7 -27.77 7.28 -7.07
C LEU A 7 -27.44 8.37 -8.09
N LYS A 8 -28.45 9.01 -8.70
CA LYS A 8 -28.26 10.15 -9.62
C LYS A 8 -28.19 11.48 -8.87
N GLU A 9 -28.88 11.62 -7.74
CA GLU A 9 -28.81 12.80 -6.88
C GLU A 9 -27.50 12.84 -6.08
N GLU A 10 -26.98 11.70 -5.59
CA GLU A 10 -25.64 11.61 -4.99
C GLU A 10 -24.51 11.91 -5.98
N ARG A 11 -24.71 11.61 -7.28
CA ARG A 11 -23.74 11.94 -8.34
C ARG A 11 -23.84 13.40 -8.79
N LYS A 12 -25.01 14.05 -8.69
CA LYS A 12 -25.20 15.46 -9.09
C LYS A 12 -24.79 16.47 -8.03
N ASN A 13 -24.86 16.12 -6.74
CA ASN A 13 -24.44 16.99 -5.64
C ASN A 13 -22.93 17.00 -5.37
N ASN A 14 -22.14 16.18 -6.07
CA ASN A 14 -20.68 16.06 -5.88
C ASN A 14 -19.82 16.91 -6.82
N THR A 15 -20.43 17.94 -7.45
CA THR A 15 -19.75 18.82 -8.41
C THR A 15 -19.14 20.08 -7.79
N GLU A 16 -19.16 20.26 -6.47
CA GLU A 16 -18.54 21.42 -5.83
C GLU A 16 -17.76 21.07 -4.54
N LYS A 17 -16.45 21.38 -4.58
CA LYS A 17 -15.44 21.52 -3.51
C LYS A 17 -14.79 20.25 -2.92
N SER A 18 -13.52 20.04 -3.25
CA SER A 18 -12.47 19.76 -2.24
C SER A 18 -11.04 20.02 -2.75
N LEU A 19 -10.85 21.09 -3.53
CA LEU A 19 -9.51 21.64 -3.79
C LEU A 19 -9.36 22.96 -3.01
N PRO A 20 -8.23 23.17 -2.33
CA PRO A 20 -7.01 22.34 -2.35
C PRO A 20 -6.96 21.34 -1.18
N LEU A 21 -6.94 20.04 -1.47
CA LEU A 21 -6.96 18.95 -0.48
C LEU A 21 -5.67 18.87 0.35
N LEU A 22 -4.54 19.16 -0.29
CA LEU A 22 -3.19 19.06 0.28
C LEU A 22 -2.62 20.46 0.55
N LYS A 23 -3.50 21.46 0.69
CA LYS A 23 -3.10 22.83 0.99
C LYS A 23 -2.30 22.86 2.29
N GLU A 24 -1.29 23.73 2.32
CA GLU A 24 -0.44 23.97 3.50
C GLU A 24 0.41 22.77 3.93
N LEU A 25 0.38 21.67 3.17
CA LEU A 25 1.28 20.53 3.35
C LEU A 25 2.51 20.67 2.45
N SER A 26 3.65 20.30 3.01
CA SER A 26 4.97 20.36 2.39
C SER A 26 5.54 18.95 2.18
N PHE A 27 5.98 18.68 0.96
CA PHE A 27 6.43 17.35 0.54
C PHE A 27 7.82 17.41 -0.07
N ALA A 28 8.59 16.34 0.12
CA ALA A 28 9.75 16.02 -0.71
C ALA A 28 9.56 14.65 -1.37
N LEU A 29 10.17 14.45 -2.55
CA LEU A 29 10.11 13.21 -3.31
C LEU A 29 11.45 12.48 -3.25
N TYR A 30 11.44 11.16 -3.04
CA TYR A 30 12.66 10.36 -2.98
C TYR A 30 12.53 9.02 -3.72
N GLY A 31 13.57 8.65 -4.48
CA GLY A 31 13.66 7.33 -5.13
C GLY A 31 12.85 7.17 -6.42
N PHE A 32 12.30 8.26 -6.97
CA PHE A 32 11.54 8.25 -8.22
C PHE A 32 12.44 8.55 -9.43
N ASP A 33 12.13 7.95 -10.59
CA ASP A 33 12.69 8.38 -11.86
C ASP A 33 12.16 9.77 -12.27
N SER A 34 12.88 10.45 -13.16
CA SER A 34 12.54 11.83 -13.57
C SER A 34 11.15 11.98 -14.18
N LYS A 35 10.59 10.91 -14.79
CA LYS A 35 9.26 10.96 -15.39
C LYS A 35 8.19 10.89 -14.30
N LYS A 36 8.34 10.00 -13.31
CA LYS A 36 7.45 9.88 -12.16
C LYS A 36 7.49 11.12 -11.28
N VAL A 37 8.67 11.71 -11.05
CA VAL A 37 8.82 12.99 -10.34
C VAL A 37 7.93 14.05 -10.99
N LYS A 38 8.05 14.28 -12.30
CA LYS A 38 7.25 15.28 -13.02
C LYS A 38 5.75 15.05 -12.87
N ILE A 39 5.30 13.80 -13.01
CA ILE A 39 3.87 13.46 -12.89
C ILE A 39 3.38 13.75 -11.47
N LEU A 40 4.12 13.29 -10.45
CA LEU A 40 3.71 13.45 -9.06
C LEU A 40 3.75 14.91 -8.61
N GLU A 41 4.72 15.70 -9.09
CA GLU A 41 4.77 17.14 -8.83
C GLU A 41 3.56 17.88 -9.41
N ILE A 42 3.13 17.54 -10.63
CA ILE A 42 1.94 18.12 -11.24
C ILE A 42 0.72 17.83 -10.38
N ILE A 43 0.53 16.56 -9.99
CA ILE A 43 -0.58 16.14 -9.14
C ILE A 43 -0.55 16.88 -7.81
N LEU A 44 0.58 16.85 -7.09
CA LEU A 44 0.70 17.50 -5.78
C LEU A 44 0.40 19.01 -5.86
N LYS A 45 0.93 19.71 -6.88
CA LYS A 45 0.64 21.13 -7.10
C LYS A 45 -0.83 21.40 -7.43
N GLU A 46 -1.47 20.54 -8.24
CA GLU A 46 -2.90 20.64 -8.54
C GLU A 46 -3.76 20.52 -7.27
N TYR A 47 -3.33 19.68 -6.32
CA TYR A 47 -3.98 19.53 -5.02
C TYR A 47 -3.53 20.55 -3.95
N GLY A 48 -2.70 21.53 -4.31
CA GLY A 48 -2.31 22.67 -3.48
C GLY A 48 -1.11 22.44 -2.55
N ALA A 49 -0.35 21.36 -2.74
CA ALA A 49 0.83 21.05 -1.96
C ALA A 49 2.04 21.92 -2.33
N SER A 50 2.90 22.18 -1.34
CA SER A 50 4.24 22.74 -1.57
C SER A 50 5.25 21.59 -1.72
N ILE A 51 6.18 21.74 -2.66
CA ILE A 51 7.19 20.71 -2.96
C ILE A 51 8.56 21.33 -2.85
N PHE A 52 9.43 20.69 -2.08
CA PHE A 52 10.81 21.11 -1.85
C PHE A 52 11.78 19.97 -2.14
N GLU A 53 13.04 20.31 -2.36
CA GLU A 53 14.09 19.30 -2.44
C GLU A 53 14.32 18.68 -1.07
N LEU A 54 14.53 17.36 -1.01
CA LEU A 54 14.82 16.70 0.27
C LEU A 54 16.09 17.25 0.93
N ALA A 55 17.08 17.70 0.16
CA ALA A 55 18.31 18.29 0.70
C ALA A 55 18.09 19.67 1.32
N ASP A 56 16.98 20.34 1.00
CA ASP A 56 16.69 21.69 1.48
C ASP A 56 16.22 21.67 2.94
N ILE A 57 17.08 22.16 3.82
CA ILE A 57 16.82 22.27 5.25
C ILE A 57 16.22 23.62 5.65
N SER A 58 16.05 24.55 4.69
CA SER A 58 15.44 25.87 4.96
C SER A 58 13.93 25.79 5.13
N HIS A 59 13.32 24.69 4.67
CA HIS A 59 11.90 24.41 4.77
C HIS A 59 11.64 23.21 5.69
N SER A 60 10.64 23.38 6.56
CA SER A 60 10.01 22.25 7.26
C SER A 60 9.29 21.38 6.22
N LEU A 61 9.39 20.06 6.37
CA LEU A 61 8.66 19.09 5.58
C LEU A 61 7.66 18.36 6.47
N ASP A 62 6.40 18.27 6.04
CA ASP A 62 5.40 17.43 6.68
C ASP A 62 5.62 15.96 6.29
N TYR A 63 5.91 15.73 5.00
CA TYR A 63 6.02 14.38 4.44
C TYR A 63 7.20 14.22 3.48
N VAL A 64 7.83 13.05 3.51
CA VAL A 64 8.65 12.55 2.40
C VAL A 64 7.90 11.42 1.71
N ILE A 65 7.64 11.59 0.43
CA ILE A 65 7.09 10.53 -0.41
C ILE A 65 8.28 9.73 -0.94
N ALA A 66 8.42 8.50 -0.47
CA ALA A 66 9.34 7.51 -0.99
C ALA A 66 8.66 6.69 -2.09
N PHE A 67 9.38 6.34 -3.14
CA PHE A 67 8.85 5.43 -4.15
C PHE A 67 8.49 4.07 -3.52
N SER A 68 7.27 3.57 -3.73
CA SER A 68 6.78 2.34 -3.09
C SER A 68 7.62 1.08 -3.39
N GLU A 69 8.36 1.07 -4.50
CA GLU A 69 9.25 -0.04 -4.90
C GLU A 69 10.70 0.16 -4.45
N LEU A 70 11.00 1.19 -3.65
CA LEU A 70 12.34 1.45 -3.12
C LEU A 70 12.78 0.33 -2.16
N ASP A 71 13.94 -0.28 -2.40
CA ASP A 71 14.45 -1.41 -1.61
C ASP A 71 15.43 -1.04 -0.49
N HIS A 72 15.71 0.24 -0.30
CA HIS A 72 16.61 0.73 0.73
C HIS A 72 16.00 1.89 1.49
N LYS A 73 16.37 2.04 2.77
CA LYS A 73 15.98 3.17 3.60
C LYS A 73 16.48 4.49 3.02
N ILE A 74 15.77 5.58 3.29
CA ILE A 74 16.22 6.92 2.92
C ILE A 74 17.38 7.31 3.86
N PRO A 75 18.57 7.65 3.34
CA PRO A 75 19.70 8.03 4.18
C PRO A 75 19.39 9.24 5.07
N ASN A 76 19.77 9.17 6.35
CA ASN A 76 19.69 10.25 7.34
C ASN A 76 18.28 10.87 7.52
N ILE A 77 17.21 10.16 7.15
CA ILE A 77 15.85 10.66 7.32
C ILE A 77 15.38 10.55 8.78
N GLU A 78 15.95 9.62 9.55
CA GLU A 78 15.65 9.41 10.98
C GLU A 78 16.04 10.63 11.83
N ASP A 79 17.00 11.43 11.36
CA ASP A 79 17.44 12.66 12.02
C ASP A 79 16.48 13.85 11.79
N ARG A 80 15.40 13.64 11.03
CA ARG A 80 14.44 14.69 10.67
C ARG A 80 13.05 14.39 11.24
N PRO A 81 12.34 15.40 11.79
CA PRO A 81 10.98 15.24 12.28
C PRO A 81 9.98 15.25 11.11
N VAL A 82 10.08 14.27 10.20
CA VAL A 82 9.26 14.16 9.00
C VAL A 82 8.66 12.76 8.87
N GLN A 83 7.43 12.68 8.37
CA GLN A 83 6.78 11.40 8.15
C GLN A 83 7.09 10.85 6.77
N VAL A 84 7.50 9.58 6.68
CA VAL A 84 7.77 8.93 5.39
C VAL A 84 6.55 8.12 4.95
N ILE A 85 6.05 8.45 3.76
CA ILE A 85 4.91 7.80 3.09
C ILE A 85 5.33 7.36 1.69
N THR A 86 4.45 6.66 0.99
CA THR A 86 4.60 6.32 -0.42
C THR A 86 3.59 7.08 -1.27
N GLU A 87 3.72 7.00 -2.59
CA GLU A 87 2.76 7.61 -3.51
C GLU A 87 1.33 7.06 -3.32
N TYR A 88 1.18 5.87 -2.72
CA TYR A 88 -0.12 5.29 -2.38
C TYR A 88 -0.92 6.12 -1.41
N ALA A 89 -0.26 6.84 -0.50
CA ALA A 89 -0.93 7.72 0.43
C ALA A 89 -1.62 8.88 -0.31
N VAL A 90 -0.94 9.47 -1.30
CA VAL A 90 -1.48 10.53 -2.15
C VAL A 90 -2.63 10.00 -3.01
N GLU A 91 -2.45 8.85 -3.65
CA GLU A 91 -3.51 8.18 -4.43
C GLU A 91 -4.77 7.96 -3.58
N ARG A 92 -4.61 7.51 -2.33
CA ARG A 92 -5.71 7.29 -1.39
C ARG A 92 -6.38 8.60 -0.95
N CYS A 93 -5.60 9.65 -0.70
CA CYS A 93 -6.17 10.96 -0.37
C CYS A 93 -7.08 11.47 -1.49
N ILE A 94 -6.62 11.34 -2.74
CA ILE A 94 -7.38 11.72 -3.93
C ILE A 94 -8.64 10.85 -4.06
N TYR A 95 -8.51 9.54 -3.89
CA TYR A 95 -9.61 8.58 -4.01
C TYR A 95 -10.71 8.81 -2.96
N PHE A 96 -10.34 8.96 -1.69
CA PHE A 96 -11.27 9.17 -0.58
C PHE A 96 -11.66 10.64 -0.39
N ARG A 97 -11.00 11.57 -1.07
CA ARG A 97 -11.16 13.03 -0.96
C ARG A 97 -10.96 13.57 0.47
N ASN A 98 -10.03 13.00 1.22
CA ASN A 98 -9.64 13.42 2.57
C ASN A 98 -8.12 13.23 2.78
N THR A 99 -7.60 13.69 3.92
CA THR A 99 -6.18 13.56 4.28
C THR A 99 -5.93 12.49 5.35
N ASP A 100 -6.95 11.73 5.73
CA ASP A 100 -6.83 10.68 6.75
C ASP A 100 -5.76 9.62 6.41
N PRO A 101 -5.58 9.21 5.13
CA PRO A 101 -4.50 8.30 4.74
C PRO A 101 -3.09 8.81 5.06
N LEU A 102 -2.90 10.14 5.19
CA LEU A 102 -1.61 10.71 5.58
C LEU A 102 -1.36 10.58 7.09
N LYS A 103 -2.41 10.73 7.90
CA LYS A 103 -2.33 10.71 9.37
C LYS A 103 -2.15 9.29 9.91
N GLU A 104 -2.89 8.34 9.35
CA GLU A 104 -2.88 6.96 9.86
C GLU A 104 -1.74 6.13 9.29
N ALA A 105 -1.00 6.64 8.30
CA ALA A 105 0.13 6.02 7.58
C ALA A 105 0.17 4.48 7.67
N GLY A 106 -0.99 3.87 7.37
CA GLY A 106 -1.17 2.45 7.59
C GLY A 106 -0.27 1.64 6.67
N TYR A 107 -0.37 0.32 6.75
CA TYR A 107 0.40 -0.60 5.90
C TYR A 107 0.31 -0.30 4.39
N TRP A 108 -0.75 0.36 3.96
CA TRP A 108 -0.94 0.83 2.58
C TRP A 108 -0.05 2.00 2.19
N CYS A 109 0.22 2.90 3.14
CA CYS A 109 0.80 4.20 2.88
C CYS A 109 2.29 4.23 3.21
N ARG A 110 2.77 3.37 4.13
CA ARG A 110 4.16 3.37 4.56
C ARG A 110 5.08 2.60 3.59
N PRO A 111 6.36 3.01 3.47
CA PRO A 111 7.35 2.21 2.76
C PRO A 111 7.55 0.83 3.41
N ILE A 112 7.89 -0.16 2.59
CA ILE A 112 8.21 -1.53 3.02
C ILE A 112 9.71 -1.75 2.75
N PHE A 113 10.50 -1.98 3.77
CA PHE A 113 11.93 -2.29 3.61
C PHE A 113 12.19 -3.67 4.19
N ILE A 114 12.33 -4.66 3.32
CA ILE A 114 12.67 -6.03 3.72
C ILE A 114 14.15 -6.06 4.06
N ASP A 115 14.49 -6.61 5.22
CA ASP A 115 15.89 -6.79 5.63
C ASP A 115 16.62 -7.64 4.58
N SER A 116 17.78 -7.14 4.14
CA SER A 116 18.65 -7.82 3.17
C SER A 116 19.05 -9.25 3.58
N SER A 117 19.00 -9.59 4.86
CA SER A 117 19.28 -10.91 5.42
C SER A 117 18.12 -11.90 5.25
N VAL A 118 16.92 -11.44 4.91
CA VAL A 118 15.74 -12.30 4.78
C VAL A 118 15.83 -13.14 3.51
N THR A 119 16.03 -14.44 3.70
CA THR A 119 15.96 -15.42 2.62
C THR A 119 14.50 -15.82 2.32
N ILE A 120 14.28 -16.51 1.20
CA ILE A 120 12.96 -17.07 0.85
C ILE A 120 12.48 -18.03 1.94
N GLU A 121 13.36 -18.85 2.51
CA GLU A 121 13.02 -19.78 3.59
C GLU A 121 12.59 -19.03 4.84
N LYS A 122 13.29 -17.96 5.21
CA LYS A 122 12.92 -17.14 6.36
C LYS A 122 11.60 -16.41 6.14
N PHE A 123 11.38 -15.92 4.93
CA PHE A 123 10.10 -15.34 4.53
C PHE A 123 8.97 -16.37 4.70
N ARG A 124 9.12 -17.58 4.15
CA ARG A 124 8.11 -18.65 4.31
C ARG A 124 7.85 -19.01 5.78
N GLU A 125 8.90 -19.10 6.59
CA GLU A 125 8.80 -19.35 8.03
C GLU A 125 7.96 -18.27 8.74
N ASN A 126 8.21 -16.99 8.44
CA ASN A 126 7.46 -15.87 9.01
C ASN A 126 5.96 -15.93 8.67
N PHE A 127 5.61 -16.49 7.50
CA PHE A 127 4.24 -16.75 7.06
C PHE A 127 3.70 -18.13 7.48
N SER A 128 4.44 -18.89 8.30
CA SER A 128 4.08 -20.24 8.76
C SER A 128 3.81 -21.23 7.63
N LEU A 129 4.59 -21.12 6.55
CA LEU A 129 4.49 -21.99 5.38
C LEU A 129 5.59 -23.05 5.38
N PRO A 130 5.34 -24.25 4.81
CA PRO A 130 6.37 -25.26 4.61
C PRO A 130 7.55 -24.71 3.79
N LYS A 131 8.75 -25.28 3.95
CA LYS A 131 9.93 -24.92 3.15
C LYS A 131 9.66 -25.08 1.65
N GLY A 132 10.20 -24.18 0.84
CA GLY A 132 9.99 -24.17 -0.61
C GLY A 132 10.54 -22.90 -1.26
N GLY A 133 10.22 -22.70 -2.55
CA GLY A 133 10.56 -21.49 -3.31
C GLY A 133 9.64 -20.31 -2.98
N LYS A 134 9.53 -19.33 -3.89
CA LYS A 134 8.64 -18.16 -3.71
C LYS A 134 7.22 -18.60 -3.32
N VAL A 135 6.57 -17.81 -2.47
CA VAL A 135 5.20 -18.06 -2.02
C VAL A 135 4.22 -17.75 -3.14
N ASN A 136 3.45 -18.74 -3.60
CA ASN A 136 2.38 -18.50 -4.55
C ASN A 136 1.14 -17.96 -3.82
N VAL A 137 0.85 -16.67 -4.00
CA VAL A 137 -0.20 -15.95 -3.27
C VAL A 137 -1.38 -15.62 -4.18
N ALA A 138 -2.58 -15.95 -3.72
CA ALA A 138 -3.82 -15.42 -4.26
C ALA A 138 -4.52 -14.53 -3.23
N ILE A 139 -5.38 -13.62 -3.70
CA ILE A 139 -6.10 -12.68 -2.83
C ILE A 139 -7.62 -12.75 -3.05
N THR A 140 -8.39 -12.37 -2.03
CA THR A 140 -9.85 -12.24 -2.11
C THR A 140 -10.40 -11.24 -1.10
N GLY A 141 -11.58 -10.68 -1.38
CA GLY A 141 -12.23 -9.71 -0.50
C GLY A 141 -11.68 -8.27 -0.61
N PHE A 142 -10.81 -7.99 -1.57
CA PHE A 142 -10.32 -6.65 -1.86
C PHE A 142 -11.20 -5.98 -2.92
N LYS A 143 -11.36 -4.65 -2.84
CA LYS A 143 -12.14 -3.84 -3.78
C LYS A 143 -11.37 -2.56 -4.14
N ASP A 144 -11.68 -1.99 -5.30
CA ASP A 144 -11.23 -0.67 -5.74
C ASP A 144 -9.74 -0.38 -5.50
N ILE A 145 -9.43 0.70 -4.77
CA ILE A 145 -8.05 1.14 -4.49
C ILE A 145 -7.27 0.11 -3.67
N ASP A 146 -7.90 -0.60 -2.74
CA ASP A 146 -7.24 -1.64 -1.95
C ASP A 146 -6.81 -2.82 -2.81
N LEU A 147 -7.65 -3.22 -3.77
CA LEU A 147 -7.30 -4.27 -4.73
C LEU A 147 -6.11 -3.83 -5.59
N SER A 148 -6.18 -2.64 -6.18
CA SER A 148 -5.14 -2.11 -7.06
C SER A 148 -3.79 -2.01 -6.36
N GLN A 149 -3.75 -1.38 -5.18
CA GLN A 149 -2.51 -1.17 -4.44
C GLN A 149 -1.95 -2.48 -3.89
N PHE A 150 -2.79 -3.40 -3.38
CA PHE A 150 -2.28 -4.68 -2.86
C PHE A 150 -1.69 -5.54 -3.97
N GLN A 151 -2.29 -5.53 -5.16
CA GLN A 151 -1.73 -6.20 -6.32
C GLN A 151 -0.35 -5.64 -6.69
N ARG A 152 -0.17 -4.31 -6.70
CA ARG A 152 1.14 -3.69 -6.96
C ARG A 152 2.17 -4.04 -5.90
N ILE A 153 1.79 -4.07 -4.62
CA ILE A 153 2.67 -4.50 -3.52
C ILE A 153 3.13 -5.95 -3.74
N LEU A 154 2.21 -6.88 -4.01
CA LEU A 154 2.55 -8.28 -4.24
C LEU A 154 3.38 -8.50 -5.51
N ARG A 155 3.03 -7.80 -6.60
CA ARG A 155 3.65 -7.98 -7.93
C ARG A 155 5.00 -7.33 -8.08
N ASN A 156 5.17 -6.14 -7.50
CA ASN A 156 6.35 -5.33 -7.75
C ASN A 156 7.25 -5.40 -6.53
N LYS A 157 6.73 -4.92 -5.38
CA LYS A 157 7.53 -4.77 -4.16
C LYS A 157 7.95 -6.11 -3.55
N LEU A 158 7.06 -7.10 -3.52
CA LEU A 158 7.32 -8.41 -2.91
C LEU A 158 7.73 -9.48 -3.93
N SER A 159 8.03 -9.09 -5.17
CA SER A 159 8.27 -9.99 -6.30
C SER A 159 9.42 -10.98 -6.09
N SER A 160 10.42 -10.62 -5.27
CA SER A 160 11.54 -11.50 -4.89
C SER A 160 11.11 -12.68 -4.02
N PHE A 161 10.01 -12.55 -3.27
CA PHE A 161 9.53 -13.55 -2.30
C PHE A 161 8.19 -14.18 -2.70
N ILE A 162 7.39 -13.48 -3.50
CA ILE A 162 6.02 -13.85 -3.84
C ILE A 162 5.86 -14.00 -5.35
N TYR A 163 5.13 -15.03 -5.74
CA TYR A 163 4.47 -15.11 -7.05
C TYR A 163 2.99 -14.78 -6.86
N PHE A 164 2.53 -13.66 -7.40
CA PHE A 164 1.12 -13.29 -7.30
C PHE A 164 0.28 -13.94 -8.40
N SER A 165 -0.69 -14.76 -7.99
CA SER A 165 -1.66 -15.43 -8.87
C SER A 165 -3.00 -14.72 -8.84
N GLU A 166 -3.44 -14.21 -10.00
CA GLU A 166 -4.77 -13.60 -10.17
C GLU A 166 -5.90 -14.61 -9.92
N ASN A 167 -5.64 -15.86 -10.32
CA ASN A 167 -6.57 -16.96 -10.19
C ASN A 167 -6.21 -17.82 -8.98
N PHE A 168 -7.21 -18.10 -8.13
CA PHE A 168 -7.03 -19.01 -7.01
C PHE A 168 -7.05 -20.46 -7.50
N SER A 169 -6.03 -21.23 -7.15
CA SER A 169 -5.81 -22.60 -7.65
C SER A 169 -5.11 -23.47 -6.60
N LYS A 170 -5.03 -24.79 -6.86
CA LYS A 170 -4.33 -25.77 -6.01
C LYS A 170 -2.83 -25.51 -5.87
N GLN A 171 -2.26 -24.73 -6.78
CA GLN A 171 -0.84 -24.39 -6.79
C GLN A 171 -0.52 -23.22 -5.84
N CYS A 172 -1.53 -22.55 -5.27
CA CYS A 172 -1.32 -21.47 -4.32
C CYS A 172 -0.83 -22.04 -2.98
N ASP A 173 0.18 -21.39 -2.39
CA ASP A 173 0.62 -21.66 -1.02
C ASP A 173 -0.26 -20.92 0.00
N LEU A 174 -0.74 -19.74 -0.38
CA LEU A 174 -1.40 -18.81 0.53
C LEU A 174 -2.59 -18.10 -0.14
N LEU A 175 -3.73 -18.05 0.57
CA LEU A 175 -4.86 -17.19 0.26
C LEU A 175 -4.96 -16.05 1.29
N VAL A 176 -4.77 -14.81 0.85
CA VAL A 176 -4.94 -13.61 1.69
C VAL A 176 -6.36 -13.08 1.57
N ILE A 177 -7.00 -12.82 2.71
CA ILE A 177 -8.41 -12.44 2.80
C ILE A 177 -8.53 -11.06 3.47
N ALA A 178 -9.06 -10.08 2.75
CA ALA A 178 -9.38 -8.77 3.31
C ALA A 178 -10.79 -8.73 3.95
N ASP A 179 -11.80 -9.22 3.23
CA ASP A 179 -13.20 -9.29 3.68
C ASP A 179 -13.75 -10.70 3.50
N ILE A 180 -14.24 -11.27 4.61
CA ILE A 180 -14.77 -12.63 4.70
C ILE A 180 -16.21 -12.76 4.18
N HIS A 181 -16.97 -11.66 4.07
CA HIS A 181 -18.41 -11.71 3.84
C HIS A 181 -18.80 -11.85 2.36
N GLY A 182 -17.87 -11.64 1.44
CA GLY A 182 -18.12 -11.81 0.01
C GLY A 182 -18.37 -13.28 -0.38
N LEU A 183 -19.40 -13.55 -1.19
CA LEU A 183 -19.72 -14.90 -1.68
C LEU A 183 -18.52 -15.59 -2.34
N ASN A 184 -17.75 -14.84 -3.14
CA ASN A 184 -16.54 -15.36 -3.78
C ASN A 184 -15.43 -15.67 -2.78
N THR A 185 -15.27 -14.85 -1.72
CA THR A 185 -14.35 -15.15 -0.62
C THR A 185 -14.73 -16.44 0.09
N LEU A 186 -16.02 -16.63 0.42
CA LEU A 186 -16.48 -17.86 1.07
C LEU A 186 -16.23 -19.10 0.20
N LYS A 187 -16.47 -19.00 -1.12
CA LYS A 187 -16.15 -20.09 -2.06
C LYS A 187 -14.65 -20.39 -2.08
N LYS A 188 -13.80 -19.38 -2.22
CA LYS A 188 -12.33 -19.56 -2.20
C LYS A 188 -11.84 -20.12 -0.87
N GLY A 189 -12.39 -19.68 0.26
CA GLY A 189 -12.05 -20.19 1.59
C GLY A 189 -12.38 -21.68 1.76
N ARG A 190 -13.57 -22.13 1.32
CA ARG A 190 -13.92 -23.56 1.30
C ARG A 190 -12.97 -24.37 0.41
N MET A 191 -12.60 -23.82 -0.74
CA MET A 191 -11.66 -24.45 -1.65
C MET A 191 -10.25 -24.53 -1.07
N ALA A 192 -9.80 -23.48 -0.37
CA ALA A 192 -8.52 -23.47 0.33
C ALA A 192 -8.47 -24.56 1.42
N GLN A 193 -9.53 -24.70 2.23
CA GLN A 193 -9.65 -25.79 3.20
C GLN A 193 -9.57 -27.16 2.54
N LYS A 194 -10.31 -27.36 1.43
CA LYS A 194 -10.30 -28.63 0.67
C LYS A 194 -8.91 -28.97 0.10
N TRP A 195 -8.12 -27.96 -0.23
CA TRP A 195 -6.79 -28.12 -0.82
C TRP A 195 -5.65 -27.98 0.20
N GLU A 196 -5.98 -27.85 1.49
CA GLU A 196 -5.01 -27.64 2.57
C GLU A 196 -4.09 -26.43 2.34
N ILE A 197 -4.62 -25.40 1.67
CA ILE A 197 -3.91 -24.14 1.40
C ILE A 197 -4.04 -23.23 2.62
N SER A 198 -2.92 -22.65 3.05
CA SER A 198 -2.91 -21.70 4.16
C SER A 198 -3.78 -20.48 3.84
N MET A 199 -4.59 -20.07 4.81
CA MET A 199 -5.42 -18.87 4.73
C MET A 199 -4.98 -17.87 5.77
N MET A 200 -4.96 -16.60 5.42
CA MET A 200 -4.53 -15.53 6.32
C MET A 200 -5.38 -14.28 6.12
N SER A 201 -5.76 -13.62 7.22
CA SER A 201 -6.36 -12.29 7.14
C SER A 201 -5.33 -11.27 6.65
N LEU A 202 -5.78 -10.18 6.04
CA LEU A 202 -4.90 -9.09 5.65
C LEU A 202 -4.09 -8.54 6.84
N SER A 203 -4.66 -8.45 8.04
CA SER A 203 -3.91 -7.98 9.21
C SER A 203 -2.79 -8.94 9.62
N ASN A 204 -3.01 -10.25 9.54
CA ASN A 204 -1.97 -11.24 9.82
C ASN A 204 -0.91 -11.28 8.72
N PHE A 205 -1.29 -10.98 7.47
CA PHE A 205 -0.33 -10.82 6.38
C PHE A 205 0.65 -9.69 6.68
N TRP A 206 0.12 -8.52 7.08
CA TRP A 206 0.96 -7.38 7.45
C TRP A 206 1.85 -7.66 8.66
N LYS A 207 1.30 -8.29 9.71
CA LYS A 207 2.10 -8.70 10.89
C LYS A 207 3.21 -9.69 10.54
N SER A 208 2.98 -10.59 9.57
CA SER A 208 3.99 -11.54 9.12
C SER A 208 5.06 -10.85 8.29
N LEU A 209 4.66 -9.90 7.44
CA LEU A 209 5.57 -9.08 6.65
C LEU A 209 6.44 -8.16 7.52
N ASP A 210 5.89 -7.61 8.61
CA ASP A 210 6.63 -6.78 9.56
C ASP A 210 7.83 -7.52 10.16
N ARG A 211 7.73 -8.83 10.37
CA ARG A 211 8.83 -9.66 10.87
C ARG A 211 9.95 -9.87 9.85
N CYS A 212 9.70 -9.54 8.58
CA CYS A 212 10.70 -9.53 7.52
C CYS A 212 11.34 -8.16 7.32
N CYS A 213 10.84 -7.11 7.96
CA CYS A 213 11.28 -5.75 7.69
C CYS A 213 12.29 -5.25 8.72
N ASP A 214 13.26 -4.49 8.26
CA ASP A 214 14.09 -3.65 9.11
C ASP A 214 13.21 -2.51 9.66
N GLN A 215 12.72 -2.63 10.89
CA GLN A 215 12.11 -1.47 11.58
C GLN A 215 13.19 -0.40 11.84
N PRO A 216 12.90 0.92 11.99
CA PRO A 216 11.59 1.58 12.07
C PRO A 216 11.43 2.84 11.18
N TYR A 217 10.18 3.30 10.99
CA TYR A 217 9.84 4.73 10.88
C TYR A 217 8.55 4.93 11.69
N ILE A 218 8.66 4.85 13.02
CA ILE A 218 7.58 5.25 13.90
C ILE A 218 8.10 6.47 14.65
N ASN A 219 7.91 7.66 14.07
CA ASN A 219 7.85 8.87 14.87
C ASN A 219 6.38 8.96 15.33
N THR A 220 6.13 8.53 16.57
CA THR A 220 4.93 8.91 17.34
C THR A 220 4.94 10.39 17.61
#